data_AF-A0A9E5QW63-F1
#
_entry.id   AF-A0A9E5QW63-F1
#
_cell.length_a   1.000
_cell.length_b   1.000
_cell.length_c   1.000
_cell.angle_alpha   90.00
_cell.angle_beta   90.00
_cell.angle_gamma   90.00
#
_symmetry.space_group_name_H-M   'P 1'
#
loop_
_entity.id
_entity.type
_entity.pdbx_description
1 polymer ?
#
loop_
_entity_poly.entity_id
_entity_poly.type
_entity_poly.pdbx_seq_one_letter_code
_entity_poly.pdbx_strand_id
1 'polypeptide(L)'
;MNQIPVFEESFLQPMTSVINSDYWGTVMKTYEEKKFRESFYAVLDYIQEGLSSKALDEGKTRYSFPHGSIVVNLEIRDEHLYIDAPFLRIPAKYLLPLMRQVAELNFGTLVLAQIRLEENDIYFRYDAPLELCEPYKLYRVIEEICIQADSNDDAFIDKFVAQRFAEPHIERFSNEQIEMAWEKFQAYLQEALQYDDYYIQKRWESFGWDAYYLAFTRIDYFMRPQGVLKTELEKAVKDLNSSTPFNEKILRGRKAAEKLLKLEKEKFAESMYHSKQFISEKPTFDVAGLQNYLSKSHNTAKGEMEKRDHVGGFAHDAHRVVWADVLLHHPPNQPPNGNRCPPGSLGQGMEPRRPDPLGALRKNYGPKPERRQSLRHPRYLNPAKPKENGRYSKNYSLRGQDWHGFRLRKWVFLKTTGHCRNQ
;
A
#
# COMPACT_ATOMS: atom_id res chain seq x y z
N MET A 1 -24.88 -18.04 -13.97
CA MET A 1 -23.42 -18.17 -13.79
C MET A 1 -23.17 -18.96 -12.51
N ASN A 2 -22.63 -20.17 -12.62
CA ASN A 2 -22.26 -21.03 -11.48
C ASN A 2 -20.75 -21.32 -11.45
N GLN A 3 -19.95 -20.59 -12.22
CA GLN A 3 -18.50 -20.71 -12.16
C GLN A 3 -17.98 -19.72 -11.13
N ILE A 4 -17.08 -20.22 -10.28
CA ILE A 4 -16.35 -19.45 -9.27
C ILE A 4 -15.19 -18.78 -10.01
N PRO A 5 -14.85 -17.51 -9.73
CA PRO A 5 -13.64 -16.91 -10.27
C PRO A 5 -12.45 -17.82 -9.98
N VAL A 6 -11.83 -18.35 -11.04
CA VAL A 6 -10.68 -19.23 -10.91
C VAL A 6 -9.43 -18.35 -10.80
N PHE A 7 -8.67 -18.57 -9.73
CA PHE A 7 -7.35 -17.99 -9.57
C PHE A 7 -6.34 -18.88 -10.29
N GLU A 8 -5.55 -18.24 -11.13
CA GLU A 8 -4.49 -18.87 -11.91
C GLU A 8 -3.18 -18.30 -11.40
N GLU A 9 -2.15 -19.15 -11.31
CA GLU A 9 -0.81 -18.68 -10.99
C GLU A 9 -0.38 -17.65 -12.04
N SER A 10 0.20 -16.55 -11.55
CA SER A 10 0.85 -15.57 -12.41
C SER A 10 1.90 -16.26 -13.29
N PHE A 11 1.95 -15.92 -14.57
CA PHE A 11 3.02 -16.42 -15.46
C PHE A 11 4.38 -15.75 -15.18
N LEU A 12 4.37 -14.68 -14.39
CA LEU A 12 5.57 -14.17 -13.75
C LEU A 12 5.91 -15.13 -12.60
N GLN A 13 7.12 -15.71 -12.63
CA GLN A 13 7.61 -16.58 -11.55
C GLN A 13 7.31 -15.96 -10.18
N PRO A 14 7.04 -16.77 -9.14
CA PRO A 14 6.77 -16.25 -7.80
C PRO A 14 7.89 -15.27 -7.43
N MET A 15 7.55 -13.99 -7.36
CA MET A 15 8.52 -12.97 -6.98
C MET A 15 8.81 -13.15 -5.51
N THR A 16 9.81 -13.95 -5.21
CA THR A 16 10.28 -14.15 -3.84
C THR A 16 10.74 -12.79 -3.35
N SER A 17 10.28 -12.39 -2.16
CA SER A 17 10.75 -11.15 -1.55
C SER A 17 12.27 -11.22 -1.44
N VAL A 18 12.97 -10.25 -2.03
CA VAL A 18 14.43 -10.13 -1.91
C VAL A 18 14.87 -9.54 -0.58
N ILE A 19 13.92 -8.99 0.20
CA ILE A 19 14.19 -8.42 1.52
C ILE A 19 14.58 -9.53 2.49
N ASN A 20 15.72 -9.33 3.15
CA ASN A 20 16.25 -10.24 4.16
C ASN A 20 15.77 -9.81 5.56
N SER A 21 14.58 -10.26 5.96
CA SER A 21 13.96 -9.86 7.24
C SER A 21 14.86 -10.13 8.46
N ASP A 22 15.63 -11.21 8.41
CA ASP A 22 16.48 -11.65 9.51
C ASP A 22 17.70 -10.73 9.69
N TYR A 23 18.04 -9.95 8.66
CA TYR A 23 19.16 -9.02 8.67
C TYR A 23 18.89 -7.75 9.49
N TRP A 24 17.62 -7.40 9.75
CA TRP A 24 17.26 -6.15 10.42
C TRP A 24 17.82 -6.05 11.85
N GLY A 25 17.97 -7.17 12.55
CA GLY A 25 18.63 -7.19 13.87
C GLY A 25 20.10 -6.71 13.80
N THR A 26 20.81 -7.10 12.75
CA THR A 26 22.21 -6.65 12.49
C THR A 26 22.27 -5.18 12.16
N VAL A 27 21.31 -4.69 11.38
CA VAL A 27 21.18 -3.26 11.02
C VAL A 27 21.07 -2.39 12.28
N MET A 28 20.16 -2.76 13.19
CA MET A 28 19.95 -1.99 14.43
C MET A 28 21.17 -2.07 15.35
N LYS A 29 21.73 -3.28 15.52
CA LYS A 29 22.91 -3.48 16.38
C LYS A 29 24.11 -2.63 15.94
N THR A 30 24.42 -2.61 14.64
CA THR A 30 25.55 -1.81 14.11
C THR A 30 25.33 -0.31 14.34
N TYR A 31 24.09 0.17 14.19
CA TYR A 31 23.77 1.56 14.48
C TYR A 31 23.94 1.92 15.97
N GLU A 32 23.43 1.07 16.87
CA GLU A 32 23.53 1.24 18.32
C GLU A 32 24.99 1.24 18.80
N GLU A 33 25.85 0.45 18.15
CA GLU A 33 27.31 0.43 18.37
C GLU A 33 28.03 1.64 17.77
N LYS A 34 27.31 2.61 17.18
CA LYS A 34 27.83 3.81 16.48
C LYS A 34 28.69 3.49 15.26
N LYS A 35 28.55 2.29 14.70
CA LYS A 35 29.17 1.85 13.45
C LYS A 35 28.30 2.26 12.27
N PHE A 36 28.20 3.58 12.05
CA PHE A 36 27.18 4.16 11.16
C PHE A 36 27.35 3.74 9.70
N ARG A 37 28.61 3.66 9.23
CA ARG A 37 28.90 3.23 7.87
C ARG A 37 28.57 1.75 7.66
N GLU A 38 28.91 0.89 8.62
CA GLU A 38 28.51 -0.52 8.59
C GLU A 38 27.00 -0.69 8.67
N SER A 39 26.31 0.15 9.44
CA SER A 39 24.84 0.15 9.51
C SER A 39 24.21 0.55 8.17
N PHE A 40 24.76 1.55 7.48
CA PHE A 40 24.34 1.89 6.11
C PHE A 40 24.49 0.70 5.16
N TYR A 41 25.64 0.00 5.16
CA TYR A 41 25.83 -1.19 4.34
C TYR A 41 24.85 -2.30 4.70
N ALA A 42 24.57 -2.48 6.00
CA ALA A 42 23.60 -3.46 6.44
C ALA A 42 22.17 -3.12 5.98
N VAL A 43 21.80 -1.84 5.87
CA VAL A 43 20.51 -1.43 5.29
C VAL A 43 20.44 -1.82 3.81
N LEU A 44 21.52 -1.64 3.04
CA LEU A 44 21.54 -2.08 1.64
C LEU A 44 21.35 -3.59 1.53
N ASP A 45 22.04 -4.37 2.36
CA ASP A 45 21.94 -5.84 2.34
C ASP A 45 20.62 -6.36 2.93
N TYR A 46 19.96 -5.57 3.77
CA TYR A 46 18.58 -5.83 4.18
C TYR A 46 17.59 -5.69 3.02
N ILE A 47 17.76 -4.65 2.19
CA ILE A 47 16.91 -4.43 1.00
C ILE A 47 17.07 -5.60 0.03
N GLN A 48 18.31 -5.97 -0.27
CA GLN A 48 18.64 -7.16 -1.04
C GLN A 48 20.06 -7.61 -0.71
N GLU A 49 20.24 -8.91 -0.49
CA GLU A 49 21.54 -9.47 -0.18
C GLU A 49 22.60 -9.13 -1.25
N GLY A 50 23.75 -8.63 -0.80
CA GLY A 50 24.90 -8.33 -1.64
C GLY A 50 24.87 -6.96 -2.30
N LEU A 51 23.88 -6.10 -2.04
CA LEU A 51 23.90 -4.73 -2.57
C LEU A 51 25.06 -3.90 -2.05
N SER A 52 25.50 -4.11 -0.82
CA SER A 52 26.67 -3.41 -0.26
C SER A 52 27.98 -3.74 -1.00
N SER A 53 28.01 -4.84 -1.75
CA SER A 53 29.16 -5.24 -2.57
C SER A 53 29.20 -4.59 -3.95
N LYS A 54 28.09 -3.97 -4.40
CA LYS A 54 27.95 -3.35 -5.73
C LYS A 54 28.42 -1.89 -5.78
N ALA A 55 29.38 -1.53 -4.92
CA ALA A 55 29.95 -0.19 -4.94
C ALA A 55 30.64 0.11 -6.28
N LEU A 56 30.58 1.37 -6.69
CA LEU A 56 31.21 1.86 -7.92
C LEU A 56 32.71 2.19 -7.73
N ASP A 57 33.19 2.14 -6.49
CA ASP A 57 34.54 2.47 -6.08
C ASP A 57 35.06 1.50 -5.00
N GLU A 58 36.39 1.34 -4.94
CA GLU A 58 37.06 0.49 -3.95
C GLU A 58 36.80 0.95 -2.51
N GLY A 59 36.57 2.26 -2.31
CA GLY A 59 36.27 2.85 -1.01
C GLY A 59 34.84 2.57 -0.51
N LYS A 60 34.01 1.90 -1.32
CA LYS A 60 32.61 1.60 -1.01
C LYS A 60 31.80 2.84 -0.61
N THR A 61 32.03 3.94 -1.32
CA THR A 61 31.42 5.24 -1.03
C THR A 61 30.29 5.59 -1.99
N ARG A 62 30.29 5.08 -3.22
CA ARG A 62 29.31 5.40 -4.26
C ARG A 62 28.55 4.17 -4.73
N TYR A 63 27.24 4.32 -4.88
CA TYR A 63 26.33 3.30 -5.38
C TYR A 63 25.34 3.92 -6.36
N SER A 64 24.87 3.13 -7.32
CA SER A 64 23.88 3.52 -8.31
C SER A 64 22.94 2.36 -8.57
N PHE A 65 21.67 2.50 -8.20
CA PHE A 65 20.68 1.44 -8.31
C PHE A 65 19.52 1.89 -9.21
N PRO A 66 19.24 1.17 -10.32
CA PRO A 66 18.05 1.42 -11.11
C PRO A 66 16.79 1.00 -10.35
N HIS A 67 15.75 1.84 -10.40
CA HIS A 67 14.44 1.56 -9.82
C HIS A 67 13.34 2.17 -10.69
N GLY A 68 12.53 1.32 -11.33
CA GLY A 68 11.46 1.77 -12.22
C GLY A 68 12.03 2.66 -13.33
N SER A 69 11.61 3.92 -13.35
CA SER A 69 12.03 4.96 -14.30
C SER A 69 13.20 5.83 -13.87
N ILE A 70 13.75 5.62 -12.68
CA ILE A 70 14.86 6.42 -12.16
C ILE A 70 16.09 5.59 -11.82
N VAL A 71 17.20 6.28 -11.57
CA VAL A 71 18.40 5.72 -10.97
C VAL A 71 18.66 6.45 -9.67
N VAL A 72 18.73 5.69 -8.56
CA VAL A 72 19.03 6.22 -7.23
C VAL A 72 20.52 6.13 -6.99
N ASN A 73 21.15 7.28 -6.81
CA ASN A 73 22.57 7.42 -6.49
C ASN A 73 22.72 7.63 -4.98
N LEU A 74 23.61 6.84 -4.36
CA LEU A 74 23.98 6.98 -2.95
C LEU A 74 25.47 7.29 -2.88
N GLU A 75 25.84 8.31 -2.13
CA GLU A 75 27.23 8.72 -1.98
C GLU A 75 27.55 9.09 -0.52
N ILE A 76 28.63 8.54 0.02
CA ILE A 76 29.17 8.90 1.33
C ILE A 76 30.41 9.77 1.13
N ARG A 77 30.37 11.01 1.62
CA ARG A 77 31.51 11.93 1.65
C ARG A 77 31.63 12.55 3.03
N ASP A 78 32.82 12.54 3.62
CA ASP A 78 33.11 13.18 4.91
C ASP A 78 32.10 12.82 6.02
N GLU A 79 31.77 11.52 6.14
CA GLU A 79 30.74 10.99 7.07
C GLU A 79 29.32 11.56 6.88
N HIS A 80 29.03 12.11 5.70
CA HIS A 80 27.73 12.58 5.27
C HIS A 80 27.21 11.72 4.11
N LEU A 81 25.95 11.30 4.21
CA LEU A 81 25.26 10.58 3.16
C LEU A 81 24.52 11.56 2.26
N TYR A 82 24.66 11.36 0.96
CA TYR A 82 23.92 12.03 -0.10
C TYR A 82 23.12 10.98 -0.88
N ILE A 83 21.84 11.24 -1.07
CA ILE A 83 20.94 10.47 -1.92
C ILE A 83 20.41 11.40 -2.99
N ASP A 84 20.67 11.07 -4.25
CA ASP A 84 20.23 11.83 -5.41
C ASP A 84 19.59 10.89 -6.44
N ALA A 85 18.40 11.25 -6.91
CA ALA A 85 17.75 10.58 -8.03
C ALA A 85 17.28 11.62 -9.04
N PRO A 86 17.99 11.75 -10.18
CA PRO A 86 17.54 12.58 -11.29
C PRO A 86 16.17 12.09 -11.77
N PHE A 87 15.21 13.00 -11.85
CA PHE A 87 13.82 12.63 -12.12
C PHE A 87 13.40 13.04 -13.53
N LEU A 88 13.21 14.34 -13.75
CA LEU A 88 12.68 14.85 -15.01
C LEU A 88 13.33 16.18 -15.40
N ARG A 89 13.50 16.36 -16.71
CA ARG A 89 13.79 17.65 -17.33
C ARG A 89 12.48 18.33 -17.73
N ILE A 90 12.35 19.59 -17.35
CA ILE A 90 11.11 20.35 -17.48
C ILE A 90 11.20 21.31 -18.67
N PRO A 91 10.25 21.26 -19.63
CA PRO A 91 10.14 22.28 -20.65
C PRO A 91 9.77 23.64 -20.03
N ALA A 92 10.43 24.72 -20.45
CA ALA A 92 10.22 26.06 -19.92
C ALA A 92 8.74 26.50 -19.89
N LYS A 93 7.94 26.08 -20.89
CA LYS A 93 6.50 26.35 -21.00
C LYS A 93 5.68 25.83 -19.80
N TYR A 94 6.08 24.71 -19.22
CA TYR A 94 5.34 24.01 -18.17
C TYR A 94 5.99 24.08 -16.80
N LEU A 95 7.05 24.89 -16.64
CA LEU A 95 7.78 25.02 -15.38
C LEU A 95 6.87 25.41 -14.21
N LEU A 96 6.11 26.50 -14.34
CA LEU A 96 5.25 26.98 -13.25
C LEU A 96 4.17 25.96 -12.81
N PRO A 97 3.33 25.40 -13.71
CA PRO A 97 2.31 24.44 -13.29
C PRO A 97 2.92 23.14 -12.72
N LEU A 98 4.04 22.66 -13.26
CA LEU A 98 4.74 21.49 -12.72
C LEU A 98 5.31 21.79 -11.33
N MET A 99 5.93 22.95 -11.13
CA MET A 99 6.48 23.34 -9.82
C MET A 99 5.42 23.46 -8.72
N ARG A 100 4.15 23.78 -9.08
CA ARG A 100 3.04 23.70 -8.12
C ARG A 100 2.77 22.26 -7.66
N GLN A 101 2.79 21.30 -8.58
CA GLN A 101 2.64 19.88 -8.21
C GLN A 101 3.83 19.37 -7.40
N VAL A 102 5.05 19.79 -7.75
CA VAL A 102 6.25 19.49 -6.95
C VAL A 102 6.12 20.04 -5.53
N ALA A 103 5.61 21.27 -5.37
CA ALA A 103 5.36 21.83 -4.05
C ALA A 103 4.30 21.03 -3.26
N GLU A 104 3.22 20.60 -3.92
CA GLU A 104 2.22 19.73 -3.30
C GLU A 104 2.82 18.39 -2.83
N LEU A 105 3.72 17.79 -3.62
CA LEU A 105 4.44 16.58 -3.23
C LEU A 105 5.35 16.84 -2.02
N ASN A 106 6.17 17.89 -2.07
CA ASN A 106 7.12 18.25 -1.00
C ASN A 106 6.45 18.56 0.34
N PHE A 107 5.29 19.22 0.34
CA PHE A 107 4.60 19.61 1.59
C PHE A 107 3.48 18.66 2.02
N GLY A 108 2.98 17.81 1.12
CA GLY A 108 1.85 16.94 1.37
C GLY A 108 2.21 15.46 1.49
N THR A 109 3.04 14.95 0.57
CA THR A 109 3.32 13.52 0.45
C THR A 109 4.67 13.14 1.06
N LEU A 110 5.72 13.89 0.71
CA LEU A 110 7.08 13.62 1.14
C LEU A 110 7.27 14.00 2.61
N VAL A 111 8.00 13.15 3.32
CA VAL A 111 8.26 13.30 4.76
C VAL A 111 9.70 13.72 5.00
N LEU A 112 10.67 13.10 4.30
CA LEU A 112 12.09 13.32 4.54
C LEU A 112 12.84 13.74 3.27
N ALA A 113 12.55 13.12 2.14
CA ALA A 113 13.12 13.51 0.86
C ALA A 113 12.50 14.82 0.35
N GLN A 114 13.21 15.51 -0.53
CA GLN A 114 12.74 16.73 -1.18
C GLN A 114 12.98 16.64 -2.68
N ILE A 115 12.00 17.07 -3.46
CA ILE A 115 12.19 17.35 -4.87
C ILE A 115 12.77 18.76 -4.99
N ARG A 116 13.98 18.88 -5.54
CA ARG A 116 14.70 20.14 -5.76
C ARG A 116 14.78 20.43 -7.25
N LEU A 117 14.66 21.71 -7.61
CA LEU A 117 14.87 22.22 -8.97
C LEU A 117 16.31 22.75 -9.07
N GLU A 118 17.05 22.28 -10.06
CA GLU A 118 18.34 22.82 -10.45
C GLU A 118 18.28 23.16 -11.94
N GLU A 119 18.44 24.45 -12.24
CA GLU A 119 18.22 24.97 -13.59
C GLU A 119 16.81 24.63 -14.11
N ASN A 120 16.70 23.64 -15.02
CA ASN A 120 15.42 23.16 -15.57
C ASN A 120 15.14 21.69 -15.22
N ASP A 121 15.90 21.14 -14.31
CA ASP A 121 15.94 19.72 -14.01
C ASP A 121 15.51 19.49 -12.55
N ILE A 122 14.65 18.51 -12.34
CA ILE A 122 14.19 18.14 -11.00
C ILE A 122 14.80 16.82 -10.53
N TYR A 123 15.16 16.82 -9.26
CA TYR A 123 15.85 15.72 -8.58
C TYR A 123 15.13 15.42 -7.28
N PHE A 124 14.95 14.15 -6.95
CA PHE A 124 14.70 13.76 -5.57
C PHE A 124 16.03 13.77 -4.83
N ARG A 125 16.06 14.42 -3.67
CA ARG A 125 17.26 14.53 -2.84
C ARG A 125 16.98 14.33 -1.37
N TYR A 126 17.96 13.74 -0.71
CA TYR A 126 18.09 13.70 0.73
C TYR A 126 19.58 13.71 1.08
N ASP A 127 19.94 14.42 2.14
CA ASP A 127 21.30 14.42 2.64
C ASP A 127 21.31 14.60 4.15
N ALA A 128 22.20 13.87 4.84
CA ALA A 128 22.36 13.95 6.30
C ALA A 128 23.69 13.34 6.76
N PRO A 129 24.24 13.78 7.91
CA PRO A 129 25.33 13.07 8.57
C PRO A 129 24.95 11.61 8.85
N LEU A 130 25.88 10.67 8.68
CA LEU A 130 25.63 9.24 8.90
C LEU A 130 25.12 8.94 10.31
N GLU A 131 25.55 9.71 11.31
CA GLU A 131 25.08 9.61 12.70
C GLU A 131 23.59 9.96 12.89
N LEU A 132 22.97 10.66 11.92
CA LEU A 132 21.55 11.01 11.92
C LEU A 132 20.72 10.10 11.00
N CYS A 133 21.37 9.27 10.20
CA CYS A 133 20.78 8.28 9.30
C CYS A 133 20.35 7.02 10.08
N GLU A 134 19.45 7.19 11.04
CA GLU A 134 18.84 6.08 11.76
C GLU A 134 18.21 5.07 10.77
N PRO A 135 18.38 3.75 10.94
CA PRO A 135 18.02 2.75 9.94
C PRO A 135 16.59 2.83 9.41
N TYR A 136 15.59 3.02 10.27
CA TYR A 136 14.21 3.17 9.80
C TYR A 136 14.09 4.41 8.92
N LYS A 137 14.68 5.54 9.31
CA LYS A 137 14.65 6.76 8.48
C LYS A 137 15.33 6.55 7.14
N LEU A 138 16.50 5.93 7.13
CA LEU A 138 17.27 5.69 5.91
C LEU A 138 16.48 4.81 4.92
N TYR A 139 15.97 3.67 5.39
CA TYR A 139 15.11 2.80 4.58
C TYR A 139 13.89 3.57 4.04
N ARG A 140 13.22 4.36 4.90
CA ARG A 140 12.04 5.13 4.53
C ARG A 140 12.32 6.22 3.50
N VAL A 141 13.48 6.89 3.56
CA VAL A 141 13.89 7.87 2.54
C VAL A 141 14.08 7.19 1.19
N ILE A 142 14.79 6.05 1.15
CA ILE A 142 15.03 5.30 -0.08
C ILE A 142 13.70 4.83 -0.67
N GLU A 143 12.84 4.23 0.16
CA GLU A 143 11.48 3.79 -0.22
C GLU A 143 10.64 4.96 -0.74
N GLU A 144 10.65 6.09 -0.04
CA GLU A 144 9.90 7.29 -0.41
C GLU A 144 10.33 7.83 -1.77
N ILE A 145 11.63 7.98 -2.03
CA ILE A 145 12.15 8.45 -3.33
C ILE A 145 11.72 7.51 -4.45
N CYS A 146 11.98 6.22 -4.28
CA CYS A 146 11.65 5.17 -5.24
C CYS A 146 10.16 5.16 -5.61
N ILE A 147 9.27 5.05 -4.61
CA ILE A 147 7.82 4.97 -4.82
C ILE A 147 7.29 6.28 -5.41
N GLN A 148 7.73 7.45 -4.92
CA GLN A 148 7.22 8.72 -5.42
C GLN A 148 7.70 9.06 -6.81
N ALA A 149 8.91 8.65 -7.20
CA ALA A 149 9.36 8.83 -8.58
C ALA A 149 8.52 7.98 -9.54
N ASP A 150 8.40 6.68 -9.29
CA ASP A 150 7.65 5.75 -10.16
C ASP A 150 6.15 6.09 -10.23
N SER A 151 5.55 6.57 -9.14
CA SER A 151 4.12 6.92 -9.13
C SER A 151 3.77 8.20 -9.89
N ASN A 152 4.73 9.09 -10.15
CA ASN A 152 4.44 10.45 -10.65
C ASN A 152 5.04 10.73 -12.04
N ASP A 153 5.99 9.93 -12.51
CA ASP A 153 6.73 10.21 -13.74
C ASP A 153 5.81 10.25 -14.98
N ASP A 154 4.98 9.24 -15.18
CA ASP A 154 4.07 9.12 -16.32
C ASP A 154 3.10 10.31 -16.36
N ALA A 155 2.54 10.67 -15.21
CA ALA A 155 1.63 11.79 -15.09
C ALA A 155 2.32 13.12 -15.42
N PHE A 156 3.60 13.28 -15.09
CA PHE A 156 4.36 14.48 -15.38
C PHE A 156 4.78 14.53 -16.86
N ILE A 157 5.18 13.40 -17.44
CA ILE A 157 5.52 13.26 -18.85
C ILE A 157 4.30 13.56 -19.72
N ASP A 158 3.15 12.95 -19.43
CA ASP A 158 1.92 13.14 -20.22
C ASP A 158 1.38 14.58 -20.12
N LYS A 159 1.29 15.14 -18.91
CA LYS A 159 0.65 16.46 -18.70
C LYS A 159 1.57 17.64 -19.01
N PHE A 160 2.87 17.51 -18.77
CA PHE A 160 3.81 18.62 -18.85
C PHE A 160 4.90 18.43 -19.90
N VAL A 161 4.82 17.34 -20.68
CA VAL A 161 5.81 17.01 -21.73
C VAL A 161 7.23 16.94 -21.13
N ALA A 162 7.32 16.48 -19.88
CA ALA A 162 8.59 16.30 -19.18
C ALA A 162 9.40 15.17 -19.84
N GLN A 163 10.73 15.25 -19.74
CA GLN A 163 11.63 14.24 -20.31
C GLN A 163 12.35 13.50 -19.19
N ARG A 164 12.47 12.18 -19.31
CA ARG A 164 13.25 11.37 -18.38
C ARG A 164 14.75 11.66 -18.54
N PHE A 165 15.47 11.55 -17.44
CA PHE A 165 16.93 11.66 -17.42
C PHE A 165 17.64 10.42 -17.94
N ALA A 166 17.05 9.25 -17.67
CA ALA A 166 17.54 7.96 -18.10
C ALA A 166 16.36 7.15 -18.61
N GLU A 167 16.60 6.33 -19.63
CA GLU A 167 15.63 5.33 -20.04
C GLU A 167 15.58 4.23 -18.96
N PRO A 168 14.38 3.81 -18.53
CA PRO A 168 14.23 2.71 -17.60
C PRO A 168 14.95 1.46 -18.12
N HIS A 169 15.62 0.75 -17.22
CA HIS A 169 16.17 -0.54 -17.58
C HIS A 169 15.05 -1.58 -17.62
N ILE A 170 14.60 -1.89 -18.84
CA ILE A 170 13.47 -2.78 -19.08
C ILE A 170 13.89 -4.10 -19.71
N GLU A 171 13.26 -5.18 -19.29
CA GLU A 171 13.26 -6.48 -19.95
C GLU A 171 11.85 -6.74 -20.47
N ARG A 172 11.69 -6.83 -21.80
CA ARG A 172 10.36 -7.01 -22.42
C ARG A 172 9.91 -8.45 -22.31
N PHE A 173 8.60 -8.64 -22.20
CA PHE A 173 7.99 -9.97 -22.23
C PHE A 173 8.17 -10.61 -23.62
N SER A 174 8.20 -11.94 -23.66
CA SER A 174 8.16 -12.67 -24.92
C SER A 174 6.81 -12.46 -25.60
N ASN A 175 6.75 -12.66 -26.93
CA ASN A 175 5.48 -12.58 -27.66
C ASN A 175 4.43 -13.55 -27.09
N GLU A 176 4.84 -14.76 -26.69
CA GLU A 176 3.95 -15.75 -26.07
C GLU A 176 3.35 -15.25 -24.75
N GLN A 177 4.16 -14.60 -23.91
CA GLN A 177 3.69 -13.98 -22.66
C GLN A 177 2.72 -12.82 -22.94
N ILE A 178 2.99 -12.00 -23.96
CA ILE A 178 2.11 -10.90 -24.36
C ILE A 178 0.76 -11.42 -24.86
N GLU A 179 0.75 -12.47 -25.70
CA GLU A 179 -0.48 -13.11 -26.18
C GLU A 179 -1.34 -13.61 -25.02
N MET A 180 -0.74 -14.40 -24.12
CA MET A 180 -1.43 -14.94 -22.95
C MET A 180 -1.95 -13.82 -22.03
N ALA A 181 -1.13 -12.80 -21.76
CA ALA A 181 -1.54 -11.66 -20.93
C ALA A 181 -2.72 -10.91 -21.58
N TRP A 182 -2.70 -10.72 -22.90
CA TRP A 182 -3.77 -10.07 -23.64
C TRP A 182 -5.10 -10.83 -23.58
N GLU A 183 -5.06 -12.15 -23.80
CA GLU A 183 -6.25 -13.00 -23.68
C GLU A 183 -6.86 -12.94 -22.29
N LYS A 184 -6.03 -13.03 -21.24
CA LYS A 184 -6.48 -12.98 -19.84
C LYS A 184 -6.99 -11.59 -19.44
N PHE A 185 -6.32 -10.54 -19.90
CA PHE A 185 -6.77 -9.16 -19.73
C PHE A 185 -8.19 -8.96 -20.26
N GLN A 186 -8.45 -9.39 -21.50
CA GLN A 186 -9.78 -9.30 -22.12
C GLN A 186 -10.80 -10.18 -21.37
N ALA A 187 -10.42 -11.41 -21.02
CA ALA A 187 -11.30 -12.34 -20.32
C ALA A 187 -11.73 -11.81 -18.94
N TYR A 188 -10.82 -11.31 -18.12
CA TYR A 188 -11.14 -10.79 -16.78
C TYR A 188 -12.07 -9.58 -16.82
N LEU A 189 -11.89 -8.68 -17.80
CA LEU A 189 -12.77 -7.52 -17.97
C LEU A 189 -14.15 -7.91 -18.47
N GLN A 190 -14.24 -8.83 -19.45
CA GLN A 190 -15.52 -9.35 -19.94
C GLN A 190 -16.28 -10.10 -18.84
N GLU A 191 -15.58 -10.92 -18.06
CA GLU A 191 -16.12 -11.64 -16.91
C GLU A 191 -16.75 -10.66 -15.89
N ALA A 192 -16.05 -9.57 -15.54
CA ALA A 192 -16.57 -8.56 -14.62
C ALA A 192 -17.85 -7.88 -15.13
N LEU A 193 -17.90 -7.50 -16.42
CA LEU A 193 -19.10 -6.90 -17.01
C LEU A 193 -20.29 -7.86 -16.97
N GLN A 194 -20.06 -9.13 -17.29
CA GLN A 194 -21.11 -10.13 -17.27
C GLN A 194 -21.63 -10.42 -15.84
N TYR A 195 -20.74 -10.44 -14.84
CA TYR A 195 -21.15 -10.54 -13.43
C TYR A 195 -21.96 -9.32 -12.99
N ASP A 196 -21.53 -8.11 -13.35
CA ASP A 196 -22.27 -6.88 -13.01
C ASP A 196 -23.68 -6.89 -13.64
N ASP A 197 -23.81 -7.27 -14.91
CA ASP A 197 -25.11 -7.43 -15.57
C ASP A 197 -25.98 -8.51 -14.88
N TYR A 198 -25.37 -9.63 -14.47
CA TYR A 198 -26.06 -10.67 -13.69
C TYR A 198 -26.54 -10.15 -12.33
N TYR A 199 -25.72 -9.37 -11.62
CA TYR A 199 -26.08 -8.78 -10.33
C TYR A 199 -27.21 -7.76 -10.46
N ILE A 200 -27.21 -6.95 -11.51
CA ILE A 200 -28.33 -6.03 -11.81
C ILE A 200 -29.63 -6.81 -12.04
N GLN A 201 -29.60 -7.88 -12.84
CA GLN A 201 -30.79 -8.73 -13.07
C GLN A 201 -31.34 -9.34 -11.78
N LYS A 202 -30.46 -9.65 -10.81
CA LYS A 202 -30.82 -10.20 -9.50
C LYS A 202 -31.15 -9.15 -8.44
N ARG A 203 -31.07 -7.85 -8.75
CA ARG A 203 -31.20 -6.73 -7.79
C ARG A 203 -30.18 -6.82 -6.65
N TRP A 204 -28.97 -7.19 -7.03
CA TRP A 204 -27.79 -7.43 -6.21
C TRP A 204 -26.67 -6.46 -6.61
N GLU A 205 -27.04 -5.26 -7.06
CA GLU A 205 -26.14 -4.28 -7.69
C GLU A 205 -24.93 -3.96 -6.81
N SER A 206 -25.05 -4.15 -5.49
CA SER A 206 -23.95 -3.90 -4.57
C SER A 206 -22.70 -4.76 -4.82
N PHE A 207 -22.85 -5.95 -5.39
CA PHE A 207 -21.74 -6.83 -5.71
C PHE A 207 -21.01 -6.45 -7.02
N GLY A 208 -21.53 -5.46 -7.76
CA GLY A 208 -20.81 -4.89 -8.91
C GLY A 208 -19.46 -4.30 -8.50
N TRP A 209 -19.34 -3.80 -7.26
CA TRP A 209 -18.06 -3.31 -6.74
C TRP A 209 -17.03 -4.44 -6.66
N ASP A 210 -17.41 -5.61 -6.15
CA ASP A 210 -16.54 -6.78 -6.04
C ASP A 210 -16.11 -7.28 -7.42
N ALA A 211 -17.02 -7.32 -8.40
CA ALA A 211 -16.71 -7.74 -9.77
C ALA A 211 -15.59 -6.89 -10.40
N TYR A 212 -15.70 -5.57 -10.34
CA TYR A 212 -14.69 -4.68 -10.92
C TYR A 212 -13.40 -4.65 -10.11
N TYR A 213 -13.50 -4.59 -8.78
CA TYR A 213 -12.31 -4.60 -7.92
C TYR A 213 -11.49 -5.88 -8.12
N LEU A 214 -12.16 -7.03 -8.19
CA LEU A 214 -11.53 -8.31 -8.43
C LEU A 214 -10.88 -8.38 -9.81
N ALA A 215 -11.55 -7.91 -10.87
CA ALA A 215 -10.95 -7.91 -12.21
C ALA A 215 -9.69 -7.04 -12.27
N PHE A 216 -9.72 -5.80 -11.77
CA PHE A 216 -8.54 -4.92 -11.83
C PHE A 216 -7.36 -5.46 -11.02
N THR A 217 -7.63 -6.00 -9.83
CA THR A 217 -6.58 -6.59 -8.99
C THR A 217 -6.06 -7.92 -9.52
N ARG A 218 -6.90 -8.74 -10.17
CA ARG A 218 -6.46 -9.95 -10.89
C ARG A 218 -5.56 -9.61 -12.08
N ILE A 219 -5.89 -8.57 -12.83
CA ILE A 219 -5.04 -8.08 -13.93
C ILE A 219 -3.69 -7.64 -13.37
N ASP A 220 -3.67 -6.77 -12.37
CA ASP A 220 -2.43 -6.30 -11.73
C ASP A 220 -1.57 -7.48 -11.21
N TYR A 221 -2.21 -8.44 -10.54
CA TYR A 221 -1.53 -9.63 -10.03
C TYR A 221 -0.94 -10.51 -11.15
N PHE A 222 -1.75 -10.86 -12.16
CA PHE A 222 -1.41 -11.88 -13.15
C PHE A 222 -0.31 -11.43 -14.12
N MET A 223 -0.32 -10.16 -14.54
CA MET A 223 0.62 -9.66 -15.56
C MET A 223 1.51 -8.50 -15.11
N ARG A 224 1.25 -7.90 -13.94
CA ARG A 224 1.99 -6.74 -13.38
C ARG A 224 2.36 -5.69 -14.44
N PRO A 225 1.35 -5.09 -15.10
CA PRO A 225 1.59 -4.10 -16.12
C PRO A 225 2.41 -2.94 -15.56
N GLN A 226 3.16 -2.28 -16.44
CA GLN A 226 3.95 -1.09 -16.11
C GLN A 226 3.44 0.12 -16.88
N GLY A 227 3.85 1.31 -16.45
CA GLY A 227 3.53 2.56 -17.14
C GLY A 227 2.03 2.92 -17.14
N VAL A 228 1.51 3.33 -18.30
CA VAL A 228 0.14 3.84 -18.44
C VAL A 228 -0.92 2.85 -17.99
N LEU A 229 -0.80 1.55 -18.32
CA LEU A 229 -1.79 0.56 -17.93
C LEU A 229 -1.82 0.35 -16.40
N LYS A 230 -0.66 0.35 -15.74
CA LYS A 230 -0.55 0.34 -14.25
C LYS A 230 -1.32 1.52 -13.67
N THR A 231 -1.01 2.72 -14.16
CA THR A 231 -1.64 3.98 -13.71
C THR A 231 -3.16 3.96 -13.88
N GLU A 232 -3.67 3.47 -15.01
CA GLU A 232 -5.11 3.38 -15.26
C GLU A 232 -5.82 2.36 -14.34
N LEU A 233 -5.19 1.21 -14.07
CA LEU A 233 -5.71 0.21 -13.12
C LEU A 233 -5.72 0.74 -11.69
N GLU A 234 -4.63 1.36 -11.23
CA GLU A 234 -4.53 1.99 -9.91
C GLU A 234 -5.60 3.08 -9.73
N LYS A 235 -5.80 3.90 -10.76
CA LYS A 235 -6.85 4.91 -10.77
C LYS A 235 -8.24 4.28 -10.68
N ALA A 236 -8.51 3.21 -11.43
CA ALA A 236 -9.80 2.52 -11.38
C ALA A 236 -10.08 1.95 -9.98
N VAL A 237 -9.07 1.32 -9.36
CA VAL A 237 -9.15 0.82 -7.97
C VAL A 237 -9.33 1.97 -6.97
N LYS A 238 -8.63 3.09 -7.14
CA LYS A 238 -8.78 4.28 -6.30
C LYS A 238 -10.18 4.88 -6.41
N ASP A 239 -10.73 4.98 -7.61
CA ASP A 239 -12.09 5.50 -7.84
C ASP A 239 -13.15 4.60 -7.19
N LEU A 240 -12.98 3.27 -7.26
CA LEU A 240 -13.81 2.30 -6.54
C LEU A 240 -13.71 2.45 -5.01
N ASN A 241 -12.60 2.95 -4.48
CA ASN A 241 -12.37 3.14 -3.05
C ASN A 241 -12.59 4.59 -2.57
N SER A 242 -12.99 5.49 -3.46
CA SER A 242 -13.19 6.91 -3.14
C SER A 242 -14.35 7.16 -2.18
N SER A 243 -14.56 8.39 -1.73
CA SER A 243 -15.68 8.76 -0.85
C SER A 243 -17.00 9.01 -1.59
N THR A 244 -17.06 8.77 -2.91
CA THR A 244 -18.26 9.04 -3.72
C THR A 244 -19.42 8.09 -3.39
N PRO A 245 -20.67 8.43 -3.74
CA PRO A 245 -21.80 7.54 -3.58
C PRO A 245 -21.55 6.15 -4.20
N PHE A 246 -22.02 5.11 -3.52
CA PHE A 246 -21.63 3.73 -3.84
C PHE A 246 -22.01 3.29 -5.26
N ASN A 247 -23.23 3.62 -5.71
CA ASN A 247 -23.65 3.33 -7.09
C ASN A 247 -22.80 4.05 -8.13
N GLU A 248 -22.31 5.25 -7.81
CA GLU A 248 -21.43 6.00 -8.70
C GLU A 248 -20.05 5.32 -8.83
N LYS A 249 -19.56 4.69 -7.76
CA LYS A 249 -18.32 3.90 -7.80
C LYS A 249 -18.43 2.74 -8.78
N ILE A 250 -19.52 1.98 -8.71
CA ILE A 250 -19.79 0.84 -9.59
C ILE A 250 -19.87 1.31 -11.04
N LEU A 251 -20.58 2.43 -11.29
CA LEU A 251 -20.65 3.04 -12.63
C LEU A 251 -19.27 3.47 -13.14
N ARG A 252 -18.40 4.03 -12.29
CA ARG A 252 -17.01 4.36 -12.65
C ARG A 252 -16.20 3.11 -12.96
N GLY A 253 -16.36 2.05 -12.17
CA GLY A 253 -15.76 0.72 -12.42
C GLY A 253 -16.15 0.16 -13.79
N ARG A 254 -17.45 0.15 -14.11
CA ARG A 254 -17.96 -0.24 -15.43
C ARG A 254 -17.32 0.55 -16.56
N LYS A 255 -17.32 1.88 -16.45
CA LYS A 255 -16.71 2.77 -17.46
C LYS A 255 -15.21 2.51 -17.64
N ALA A 256 -14.49 2.25 -16.55
CA ALA A 256 -13.07 1.90 -16.60
C ALA A 256 -12.86 0.57 -17.34
N ALA A 257 -13.64 -0.47 -17.01
CA ALA A 257 -13.58 -1.75 -17.70
C ALA A 257 -13.90 -1.64 -19.20
N GLU A 258 -14.95 -0.91 -19.56
CA GLU A 258 -15.32 -0.64 -20.97
C GLU A 258 -14.24 0.16 -21.72
N LYS A 259 -13.57 1.10 -21.05
CA LYS A 259 -12.44 1.84 -21.63
C LYS A 259 -11.26 0.91 -21.88
N LEU A 260 -10.92 0.07 -20.90
CA LEU A 260 -9.80 -0.87 -20.97
C LEU A 260 -10.01 -1.93 -22.07
N LEU A 261 -11.24 -2.41 -22.26
CA LEU A 261 -11.57 -3.34 -23.35
C LEU A 261 -11.39 -2.75 -24.76
N LYS A 262 -11.45 -1.43 -24.90
CA LYS A 262 -11.22 -0.71 -26.17
C LYS A 262 -9.76 -0.42 -26.44
N LEU A 263 -8.85 -0.82 -25.55
CA LEU A 263 -7.42 -0.64 -25.75
C LEU A 263 -6.96 -1.45 -26.97
N GLU A 264 -6.05 -0.90 -27.76
CA GLU A 264 -5.40 -1.62 -28.85
C GLU A 264 -4.29 -2.51 -28.28
N LYS A 265 -4.07 -3.69 -28.88
CA LYS A 265 -3.11 -4.66 -28.37
C LYS A 265 -1.67 -4.13 -28.39
N GLU A 266 -1.34 -3.31 -29.38
CA GLU A 266 -0.04 -2.66 -29.52
C GLU A 266 0.24 -1.77 -28.30
N LYS A 267 -0.74 -0.95 -27.90
CA LYS A 267 -0.64 -0.10 -26.71
C LYS A 267 -0.63 -0.89 -25.41
N PHE A 268 -1.35 -2.01 -25.36
CA PHE A 268 -1.25 -2.93 -24.23
C PHE A 268 0.15 -3.53 -24.09
N ALA A 269 0.75 -3.95 -25.20
CA ALA A 269 2.09 -4.56 -25.23
C ALA A 269 3.20 -3.57 -24.81
N GLU A 270 3.00 -2.26 -25.00
CA GLU A 270 3.92 -1.23 -24.49
C GLU A 270 4.05 -1.26 -22.96
N SER A 271 3.02 -1.73 -22.25
CA SER A 271 3.01 -1.88 -20.78
C SER A 271 3.52 -3.24 -20.28
N MET A 272 3.94 -4.15 -21.16
CA MET A 272 4.36 -5.52 -20.81
C MET A 272 5.88 -5.63 -20.74
N TYR A 273 6.45 -5.17 -19.63
CA TYR A 273 7.88 -5.27 -19.37
C TYR A 273 8.19 -5.40 -17.88
N HIS A 274 9.36 -5.95 -17.57
CA HIS A 274 9.97 -5.91 -16.25
C HIS A 274 10.87 -4.69 -16.13
N SER A 275 10.65 -3.86 -15.12
CA SER A 275 11.62 -2.84 -14.71
C SER A 275 12.53 -3.39 -13.63
N LYS A 276 13.81 -2.97 -13.61
CA LYS A 276 14.67 -3.21 -12.45
C LYS A 276 14.13 -2.44 -11.24
N GLN A 277 14.11 -3.11 -10.09
CA GLN A 277 13.55 -2.59 -8.84
C GLN A 277 14.65 -2.62 -7.77
N PHE A 278 15.08 -1.46 -7.30
CA PHE A 278 16.01 -1.36 -6.15
C PHE A 278 15.34 -1.78 -4.84
N ILE A 279 14.14 -1.26 -4.58
CA ILE A 279 13.33 -1.58 -3.40
C ILE A 279 11.98 -2.16 -3.84
N SER A 280 11.41 -3.04 -3.02
CA SER A 280 10.08 -3.60 -3.28
C SER A 280 9.00 -2.53 -3.11
N GLU A 281 8.15 -2.35 -4.13
CA GLU A 281 6.94 -1.51 -4.03
C GLU A 281 5.88 -2.12 -3.11
N LYS A 282 5.89 -3.45 -2.95
CA LYS A 282 4.95 -4.16 -2.07
C LYS A 282 5.55 -4.33 -0.67
N PRO A 283 4.77 -4.09 0.38
CA PRO A 283 5.21 -4.34 1.74
C PRO A 283 5.47 -5.82 1.96
N THR A 284 6.48 -6.12 2.76
CA THR A 284 6.75 -7.48 3.21
C THR A 284 5.96 -7.76 4.48
N PHE A 285 5.32 -8.92 4.52
CA PHE A 285 4.67 -9.44 5.71
C PHE A 285 5.37 -10.72 6.14
N ASP A 286 5.60 -10.87 7.44
CA ASP A 286 5.80 -12.18 8.03
C ASP A 286 4.46 -12.92 8.11
N VAL A 287 4.49 -14.23 8.34
CA VAL A 287 3.27 -15.05 8.41
C VAL A 287 2.30 -14.51 9.47
N ALA A 288 2.81 -14.09 10.64
CA ALA A 288 1.98 -13.56 11.71
C ALA A 288 1.35 -12.20 11.34
N GLY A 289 2.13 -11.30 10.74
CA GLY A 289 1.65 -10.02 10.24
C GLY A 289 0.59 -10.19 9.15
N LEU A 290 0.77 -11.15 8.24
CA LEU A 290 -0.22 -11.46 7.23
C LEU A 290 -1.51 -12.03 7.84
N GLN A 291 -1.40 -12.98 8.77
CA GLN A 291 -2.57 -13.53 9.47
C GLN A 291 -3.36 -12.42 10.17
N ASN A 292 -2.68 -11.50 10.84
CA ASN A 292 -3.29 -10.34 11.46
C ASN A 292 -3.95 -9.42 10.43
N TYR A 293 -3.29 -9.16 9.30
CA TYR A 293 -3.81 -8.35 8.22
C TYR A 293 -5.09 -8.94 7.62
N LEU A 294 -5.12 -10.25 7.38
CA LEU A 294 -6.25 -10.96 6.77
C LEU A 294 -7.36 -11.35 7.76
N SER A 295 -7.12 -11.21 9.07
CA SER A 295 -8.03 -11.67 10.13
C SER A 295 -9.45 -11.09 9.99
N LYS A 296 -9.56 -9.80 9.68
CA LYS A 296 -10.86 -9.12 9.52
C LYS A 296 -11.63 -9.67 8.33
N SER A 297 -10.97 -9.83 7.18
CA SER A 297 -11.59 -10.37 5.96
C SER A 297 -12.00 -11.82 6.19
N HIS A 298 -11.15 -12.63 6.82
CA HIS A 298 -11.46 -14.01 7.18
C HIS A 298 -12.70 -14.13 8.08
N ASN A 299 -12.76 -13.33 9.15
CA ASN A 299 -13.89 -13.34 10.07
C ASN A 299 -15.19 -12.85 9.41
N THR A 300 -15.08 -11.91 8.47
CA THR A 300 -16.24 -11.40 7.71
C THR A 300 -16.79 -12.48 6.79
N ALA A 301 -15.94 -13.09 5.96
CA ALA A 301 -16.32 -14.18 5.06
C ALA A 301 -16.93 -15.35 5.84
N LYS A 302 -16.29 -15.77 6.94
CA LYS A 302 -16.81 -16.83 7.82
C LYS A 302 -18.20 -16.48 8.36
N GLY A 303 -18.40 -15.27 8.85
CA GLY A 303 -19.69 -14.82 9.39
C GLY A 303 -20.80 -14.73 8.34
N GLU A 304 -20.48 -14.54 7.07
CA GLU A 304 -21.44 -14.53 5.96
C GLU A 304 -21.79 -15.93 5.51
N MET A 305 -20.81 -16.83 5.44
CA MET A 305 -21.03 -18.26 5.22
C MET A 305 -21.95 -18.85 6.30
N GLU A 306 -21.74 -18.50 7.57
CA GLU A 306 -22.60 -18.92 8.69
C GLU A 306 -24.04 -18.38 8.58
N LYS A 307 -24.21 -17.18 8.01
CA LYS A 307 -25.53 -16.58 7.73
C LYS A 307 -26.19 -17.09 6.46
N ARG A 308 -25.56 -18.03 5.74
CA ARG A 308 -25.98 -18.52 4.42
C ARG A 308 -26.03 -17.42 3.35
N ASP A 309 -25.31 -16.32 3.57
CA ASP A 309 -25.02 -15.33 2.55
C ASP A 309 -23.78 -15.80 1.78
N HIS A 310 -24.01 -16.80 0.94
CA HIS A 310 -22.93 -17.43 0.18
C HIS A 310 -22.32 -16.45 -0.81
N VAL A 311 -23.10 -15.54 -1.40
CA VAL A 311 -22.61 -14.55 -2.37
C VAL A 311 -21.65 -13.57 -1.70
N GLY A 312 -22.02 -13.01 -0.54
CA GLY A 312 -21.13 -12.16 0.25
C GLY A 312 -19.88 -12.90 0.73
N GLY A 313 -20.07 -14.10 1.29
CA GLY A 313 -18.96 -14.91 1.80
C GLY A 313 -17.92 -15.23 0.72
N PHE A 314 -18.37 -15.50 -0.51
CA PHE A 314 -17.47 -15.75 -1.64
C PHE A 314 -16.78 -14.49 -2.17
N ALA A 315 -17.48 -13.36 -2.25
CA ALA A 315 -16.86 -12.09 -2.66
C ALA A 315 -15.71 -11.72 -1.70
N HIS A 316 -15.96 -11.79 -0.39
CA HIS A 316 -14.92 -11.50 0.60
C HIS A 316 -13.79 -12.53 0.64
N ASP A 317 -14.06 -13.80 0.35
CA ASP A 317 -13.02 -14.84 0.27
C ASP A 317 -12.16 -14.70 -0.99
N ALA A 318 -12.74 -14.36 -2.14
CA ALA A 318 -12.00 -14.09 -3.38
C ALA A 318 -11.04 -12.90 -3.21
N HIS A 319 -11.48 -11.84 -2.51
CA HIS A 319 -10.60 -10.72 -2.15
C HIS A 319 -9.44 -11.19 -1.27
N ARG A 320 -9.70 -12.10 -0.32
CA ARG A 320 -8.67 -12.65 0.56
C ARG A 320 -7.62 -13.44 -0.21
N VAL A 321 -7.99 -14.23 -1.21
CA VAL A 321 -7.04 -15.03 -2.00
C VAL A 321 -6.12 -14.13 -2.84
N VAL A 322 -6.68 -13.12 -3.52
CA VAL A 322 -5.87 -12.12 -4.24
C VAL A 322 -4.86 -11.47 -3.30
N TRP A 323 -5.30 -10.99 -2.14
CA TRP A 323 -4.41 -10.31 -1.21
C TRP A 323 -3.45 -11.26 -0.49
N ALA A 324 -3.85 -12.48 -0.16
CA ALA A 324 -2.96 -13.46 0.46
C ALA A 324 -1.82 -13.83 -0.48
N ASP A 325 -2.09 -14.04 -1.77
CA ASP A 325 -1.06 -14.46 -2.74
C ASP A 325 -0.24 -13.26 -3.28
N VAL A 326 -0.83 -12.07 -3.33
CA VAL A 326 -0.11 -10.80 -3.54
C VAL A 326 0.86 -10.50 -2.39
N LEU A 327 0.56 -10.96 -1.17
CA LEU A 327 1.34 -10.65 0.04
C LEU A 327 2.20 -11.82 0.56
N LEU A 328 1.93 -13.07 0.15
CA LEU A 328 2.73 -14.25 0.44
C LEU A 328 3.82 -14.39 -0.61
N HIS A 329 5.03 -14.00 -0.25
CA HIS A 329 6.23 -14.23 -1.04
C HIS A 329 7.27 -14.99 -0.21
N HIS A 330 6.88 -16.15 0.34
CA HIS A 330 7.79 -17.09 0.98
C HIS A 330 8.20 -18.21 0.01
N PRO A 331 9.47 -18.67 0.03
CA PRO A 331 9.87 -19.88 -0.68
C PRO A 331 9.15 -21.12 -0.11
N PRO A 332 8.91 -22.16 -0.94
CA PRO A 332 8.33 -23.41 -0.47
C PRO A 332 9.40 -24.20 0.29
N ASN A 333 9.50 -24.02 1.60
CA ASN A 333 10.22 -24.95 2.45
C ASN A 333 9.70 -24.92 3.90
N GLN A 334 8.62 -25.67 4.13
CA GLN A 334 8.51 -26.43 5.37
C GLN A 334 8.14 -27.86 5.00
N PRO A 335 8.96 -28.88 5.34
CA PRO A 335 8.58 -30.26 5.13
C PRO A 335 7.39 -30.63 6.02
N PRO A 336 6.60 -31.64 5.64
CA PRO A 336 5.35 -31.98 6.31
C PRO A 336 5.59 -32.40 7.76
N ASN A 337 4.71 -31.92 8.63
CA ASN A 337 4.57 -32.27 10.05
C ASN A 337 5.01 -33.71 10.36
N GLY A 338 6.18 -33.84 10.96
CA GLY A 338 6.66 -35.05 11.61
C GLY A 338 6.55 -34.93 13.12
N ASN A 339 5.67 -35.76 13.69
CA ASN A 339 5.62 -36.19 15.09
C ASN A 339 5.08 -35.22 16.14
N ARG A 340 3.81 -35.49 16.49
CA ARG A 340 3.26 -35.30 17.83
C ARG A 340 4.11 -36.07 18.85
N CYS A 341 4.41 -35.44 19.98
CA CYS A 341 4.59 -36.14 21.26
C CYS A 341 3.51 -35.66 22.25
N PRO A 342 2.90 -36.57 23.04
CA PRO A 342 1.73 -36.28 23.87
C PRO A 342 2.10 -35.60 25.20
N PRO A 343 1.12 -35.00 25.92
CA PRO A 343 1.38 -34.30 27.17
C PRO A 343 1.53 -35.29 28.32
N GLY A 344 2.64 -35.19 29.06
CA GLY A 344 2.90 -36.02 30.24
C GLY A 344 3.88 -35.39 31.22
N SER A 345 3.32 -34.86 32.31
CA SER A 345 3.86 -34.80 33.68
C SER A 345 5.04 -33.87 34.07
N LEU A 346 4.67 -32.99 35.03
CA LEU A 346 5.39 -32.54 36.23
C LEU A 346 6.28 -31.27 36.16
N GLY A 347 5.91 -30.29 36.99
CA GLY A 347 6.78 -29.20 37.43
C GLY A 347 5.99 -28.01 38.00
N GLN A 348 5.83 -27.99 39.33
CA GLN A 348 5.11 -27.01 40.14
C GLN A 348 5.64 -25.57 40.00
N GLY A 349 4.78 -24.56 40.23
CA GLY A 349 5.22 -23.28 40.80
C GLY A 349 4.53 -22.01 40.32
N MET A 350 3.71 -21.43 41.22
CA MET A 350 3.35 -20.01 41.34
C MET A 350 2.28 -19.41 40.39
N GLU A 351 1.05 -19.34 40.94
CA GLU A 351 0.00 -18.39 40.53
C GLU A 351 0.36 -16.94 40.89
N PRO A 352 -0.12 -15.96 40.09
CA PRO A 352 -0.56 -14.68 40.62
C PRO A 352 -2.08 -14.51 40.54
N ARG A 353 -2.63 -14.13 41.69
CA ARG A 353 -4.05 -13.94 42.02
C ARG A 353 -4.71 -12.83 41.20
N ARG A 354 -5.98 -13.06 40.81
CA ARG A 354 -6.96 -12.01 40.48
C ARG A 354 -7.50 -11.38 41.78
N PRO A 355 -7.92 -10.11 41.77
CA PRO A 355 -8.94 -9.64 42.70
C PRO A 355 -10.29 -9.47 41.98
N ASP A 356 -11.32 -10.12 42.52
CA ASP A 356 -12.73 -9.82 42.25
C ASP A 356 -13.21 -8.67 43.17
N PRO A 357 -14.31 -7.97 42.83
CA PRO A 357 -14.73 -6.70 43.41
C PRO A 357 -15.71 -6.87 44.57
N LEU A 358 -15.82 -5.87 45.46
CA LEU A 358 -17.04 -5.43 46.16
C LEU A 358 -16.72 -4.40 47.27
N GLY A 359 -17.61 -3.42 47.46
CA GLY A 359 -17.95 -2.96 48.81
C GLY A 359 -17.65 -1.50 49.17
N ALA A 360 -18.70 -0.68 49.06
CA ALA A 360 -18.80 0.72 49.46
C ALA A 360 -18.41 1.06 50.93
N LEU A 361 -18.03 2.33 51.18
CA LEU A 361 -18.51 3.11 52.33
C LEU A 361 -18.31 4.63 52.14
N ARG A 362 -19.37 5.37 52.49
CA ARG A 362 -19.61 6.82 52.37
C ARG A 362 -19.00 7.65 53.51
N LYS A 363 -18.84 8.96 53.26
CA LYS A 363 -19.15 10.18 54.09
C LYS A 363 -18.20 11.33 53.65
N ASN A 364 -18.48 12.63 53.62
CA ASN A 364 -19.67 13.50 53.75
C ASN A 364 -19.23 14.97 53.48
N TYR A 365 -20.23 15.89 53.42
CA TYR A 365 -20.23 17.38 53.48
C TYR A 365 -20.49 18.16 52.15
N GLY A 366 -21.69 18.78 52.08
CA GLY A 366 -22.22 19.68 51.02
C GLY A 366 -22.00 21.19 51.34
N PRO A 367 -22.91 22.16 51.02
CA PRO A 367 -23.99 22.26 50.03
C PRO A 367 -23.85 23.47 49.03
N LYS A 368 -24.83 23.63 48.11
CA LYS A 368 -24.96 24.53 46.92
C LYS A 368 -24.94 26.06 47.19
N PRO A 369 -24.95 26.95 46.15
CA PRO A 369 -26.25 27.46 45.63
C PRO A 369 -26.35 27.70 44.10
N GLU A 370 -27.56 28.11 43.70
CA GLU A 370 -28.19 28.13 42.38
C GLU A 370 -28.11 29.46 41.56
N ARG A 371 -28.31 29.30 40.24
CA ARG A 371 -29.05 30.15 39.24
C ARG A 371 -28.57 31.57 38.84
N ARG A 372 -28.47 31.75 37.51
CA ARG A 372 -29.26 32.67 36.62
C ARG A 372 -29.04 32.21 35.16
N GLN A 373 -30.05 31.70 34.44
CA GLN A 373 -30.95 32.40 33.48
C GLN A 373 -30.17 33.32 32.51
N SER A 374 -30.38 33.37 31.19
CA SER A 374 -31.32 32.77 30.23
C SER A 374 -30.96 33.37 28.86
N LEU A 375 -31.20 32.68 27.74
CA LEU A 375 -31.81 33.29 26.53
C LEU A 375 -32.22 32.17 25.55
N ARG A 376 -33.39 32.37 24.93
CA ARG A 376 -34.26 31.38 24.28
C ARG A 376 -34.07 31.37 22.74
N HIS A 377 -34.13 30.16 22.15
CA HIS A 377 -34.92 29.66 20.99
C HIS A 377 -35.44 30.60 19.88
N PRO A 378 -35.60 30.12 18.62
CA PRO A 378 -36.60 29.08 18.24
C PRO A 378 -36.08 27.99 17.28
N ARG A 379 -36.37 26.69 17.50
CA ARG A 379 -37.57 25.92 17.08
C ARG A 379 -37.98 26.13 15.61
N TYR A 380 -37.68 25.12 14.78
CA TYR A 380 -38.56 24.74 13.68
C TYR A 380 -38.99 23.28 13.82
N LEU A 381 -40.26 23.10 13.48
CA LEU A 381 -41.12 21.97 13.76
C LEU A 381 -40.82 20.76 12.86
N ASN A 382 -41.05 19.60 13.44
CA ASN A 382 -41.09 18.30 12.79
C ASN A 382 -42.57 17.99 12.43
N PRO A 383 -42.92 17.58 11.20
CA PRO A 383 -44.17 16.89 10.95
C PRO A 383 -43.96 15.40 10.67
N ALA A 384 -44.58 14.60 11.52
CA ALA A 384 -45.20 13.29 11.31
C ALA A 384 -44.61 12.28 10.28
N LYS A 385 -44.21 11.13 10.81
CA LYS A 385 -44.05 9.85 10.09
C LYS A 385 -45.40 9.31 9.55
N PRO A 386 -45.43 8.67 8.38
CA PRO A 386 -46.33 7.55 8.13
C PRO A 386 -45.67 6.24 8.63
N LYS A 387 -46.46 5.41 9.30
CA LYS A 387 -46.13 4.00 9.57
C LYS A 387 -46.47 3.21 8.31
N GLU A 388 -45.48 2.54 7.70
CA GLU A 388 -45.73 1.40 6.81
C GLU A 388 -44.70 0.28 7.05
N ASN A 389 -45.21 -0.93 6.84
CA ASN A 389 -44.71 -2.21 7.32
C ASN A 389 -43.66 -2.82 6.39
N GLY A 390 -42.74 -3.61 6.94
CA GLY A 390 -42.27 -4.83 6.26
C GLY A 390 -40.92 -4.79 5.53
N ARG A 391 -39.85 -4.92 6.32
CA ARG A 391 -38.67 -5.81 6.13
C ARG A 391 -37.77 -5.68 4.86
N TYR A 392 -36.48 -5.48 5.20
CA TYR A 392 -35.25 -5.62 4.40
C TYR A 392 -34.81 -4.44 3.52
N SER A 393 -34.27 -3.41 4.18
CA SER A 393 -33.08 -2.71 3.68
C SER A 393 -32.19 -2.34 4.87
N LYS A 394 -31.24 -3.21 5.22
CA LYS A 394 -30.10 -2.77 6.04
C LYS A 394 -28.97 -2.44 5.09
N ASN A 395 -28.63 -1.17 5.03
CA ASN A 395 -27.43 -0.64 4.40
C ASN A 395 -26.20 -1.38 4.92
N TYR A 396 -25.62 -2.26 4.12
CA TYR A 396 -24.30 -2.84 4.36
C TYR A 396 -23.28 -2.02 3.56
N SER A 397 -22.94 -0.84 4.09
CA SER A 397 -21.70 -0.16 3.71
C SER A 397 -20.62 -0.57 4.69
N LEU A 398 -19.49 -1.07 4.19
CA LEU A 398 -18.23 -1.00 4.94
C LEU A 398 -18.00 0.47 5.30
N ARG A 399 -18.22 0.79 6.58
CA ARG A 399 -17.93 2.09 7.18
C ARG A 399 -16.42 2.29 7.15
N GLY A 400 -16.00 3.42 6.58
CA GLY A 400 -14.78 4.15 6.93
C GLY A 400 -13.53 3.30 7.10
N GLN A 401 -13.11 2.62 6.05
CA GLN A 401 -11.72 2.23 5.94
C GLN A 401 -11.04 3.27 5.06
N ASP A 402 -9.98 3.88 5.60
CA ASP A 402 -9.00 4.64 4.84
C ASP A 402 -8.28 3.66 3.91
N TRP A 403 -8.94 3.29 2.82
CA TRP A 403 -8.37 2.54 1.71
C TRP A 403 -7.75 3.51 0.71
N HIS A 404 -6.88 4.38 1.22
CA HIS A 404 -5.87 5.00 0.39
C HIS A 404 -4.91 3.90 -0.01
N GLY A 405 -4.72 3.68 -1.31
CA GLY A 405 -3.54 2.95 -1.79
C GLY A 405 -2.34 3.44 -1.01
N PHE A 406 -1.67 2.52 -0.31
CA PHE A 406 -0.53 2.70 0.58
C PHE A 406 0.00 4.14 0.69
N ARG A 407 -0.70 5.00 1.44
CA ARG A 407 -0.15 6.29 1.88
C ARG A 407 -0.64 6.61 3.28
N LEU A 408 0.34 6.76 4.17
CA LEU A 408 0.30 7.43 5.48
C LEU A 408 -0.39 6.69 6.63
N ARG A 409 0.39 5.92 7.40
CA ARG A 409 0.21 5.89 8.87
C ARG A 409 0.95 7.08 9.47
N LYS A 410 0.22 8.15 9.81
CA LYS A 410 0.73 9.24 10.64
C LYS A 410 1.06 8.69 12.03
N TRP A 411 2.35 8.59 12.35
CA TRP A 411 2.79 8.53 13.75
C TRP A 411 2.84 9.94 14.31
N VAL A 412 2.00 10.21 15.31
CA VAL A 412 2.04 11.45 16.08
C VAL A 412 3.24 11.35 17.03
N PHE A 413 4.34 12.03 16.72
CA PHE A 413 5.39 12.29 17.70
C PHE A 413 4.88 13.36 18.67
N LEU A 414 4.67 12.95 19.93
CA LEU A 414 4.52 13.87 21.06
C LEU A 414 5.81 14.66 21.22
N LYS A 415 5.75 15.97 20.91
CA LYS A 415 6.77 16.94 21.33
C LYS A 415 6.79 17.00 22.85
N THR A 416 7.78 16.37 23.49
CA THR A 416 8.19 16.73 24.85
C THR A 416 9.20 17.87 24.76
N THR A 417 8.68 19.11 24.77
CA THR A 417 9.50 20.28 25.11
C THR A 417 9.67 20.31 26.62
N GLY A 418 10.83 19.85 27.10
CA GLY A 418 11.30 20.03 28.47
C GLY A 418 12.62 20.76 28.46
N HIS A 419 12.58 22.07 28.73
CA HIS A 419 13.75 22.89 29.04
C HIS A 419 14.54 22.31 30.22
N CYS A 420 15.85 22.12 30.05
CA CYS A 420 16.80 22.17 31.16
C CYS A 420 17.87 23.22 30.83
N ARG A 421 17.76 24.38 31.49
CA ARG A 421 18.85 25.33 31.70
C ARG A 421 19.79 24.78 32.79
N ASN A 422 21.06 25.14 32.65
CA ASN A 422 22.19 25.15 33.60
C ASN A 422 23.33 24.30 33.00
N GLN A 423 24.50 24.84 32.64
CA GLN A 423 25.22 26.04 33.11
C GLN A 423 25.73 26.87 31.92
#